data_AF-A0AAD3E394-F1
#
_entry.id   AF-A0AAD3E394-F1
#
_cell.length_a   1.000
_cell.length_b   1.000
_cell.length_c   1.000
_cell.angle_alpha   90.00
_cell.angle_beta   90.00
_cell.angle_gamma   90.00
#
_symmetry.space_group_name_H-M   'P 1'
#
loop_
_entity.id
_entity.type
_entity.pdbx_description
1 polymer ?
#
loop_
_entity_poly.entity_id
_entity_poly.type
_entity_poly.pdbx_seq_one_letter_code
_entity_poly.pdbx_strand_id
1 'polypeptide(L)'
;MYFLLLPLVAVLITAPSCLAESSPSAPKPNSPTYTTLANYTGQFAIRAYRRDSAADGWQSHACNISAYGAPCNQPPLEGNSDSQVKIEFNVKNTSAPFRTWKNGTPQEVVVRLDYATVSQVDRGWRKKNQAYPGHGWHAKWTLATLPWSSSGEAVWNLSDADEVTSAVLYAEVCVICSFEDGTKDYCMCDRRNSGPAAITFETVAAGSITPRMRGAAIALSIFSPVFLIVFAIGDNLYYKRTGRALRFGGC
;
A
#
# COMPACT_ATOMS: atom_id res chain seq x y z
N MET A 1 39.70 -21.07 30.77
CA MET A 1 38.59 -21.98 30.40
C MET A 1 37.31 -21.18 30.51
N TYR A 2 36.55 -21.05 29.42
CA TYR A 2 35.34 -20.21 29.21
C TYR A 2 35.61 -18.69 29.28
N PHE A 3 36.03 -17.99 28.21
CA PHE A 3 35.42 -17.77 26.88
C PHE A 3 33.99 -17.17 26.92
N LEU A 4 33.83 -16.05 26.20
CA LEU A 4 32.61 -15.27 25.90
C LEU A 4 32.22 -14.15 26.87
N LEU A 5 33.03 -13.10 26.92
CA LEU A 5 32.58 -11.73 27.20
C LEU A 5 32.94 -10.85 25.99
N LEU A 6 32.02 -10.77 25.03
CA LEU A 6 32.06 -9.94 23.82
C LEU A 6 30.61 -9.83 23.30
N PRO A 7 30.19 -8.71 22.70
CA PRO A 7 29.76 -7.48 23.35
C PRO A 7 28.25 -7.24 23.11
N LEU A 8 27.44 -7.17 24.17
CA LEU A 8 26.00 -6.88 24.04
C LEU A 8 25.67 -5.36 23.97
N VAL A 9 26.68 -4.51 23.80
CA VAL A 9 26.54 -3.03 23.81
C VAL A 9 26.63 -2.41 22.41
N ALA A 10 26.87 -3.21 21.36
CA ALA A 10 27.08 -2.71 20.00
C ALA A 10 25.89 -2.94 19.03
N VAL A 11 24.68 -3.27 19.51
CA VAL A 11 23.49 -3.50 18.65
C VAL A 11 22.41 -2.43 18.83
N LEU A 12 22.73 -1.27 19.42
CA LEU A 12 21.79 -0.15 19.59
C LEU A 12 22.10 1.09 18.72
N ILE A 13 23.10 1.05 17.83
CA ILE A 13 23.53 2.24 17.04
C ILE A 13 23.50 2.01 15.51
N THR A 14 22.92 0.93 15.03
CA THR A 14 22.58 0.82 13.60
C THR A 14 21.15 0.32 13.46
N ALA A 15 20.20 1.08 13.97
CA ALA A 15 18.94 1.15 13.24
C ALA A 15 19.32 1.84 11.92
N PRO A 16 19.35 1.13 10.77
CA PRO A 16 19.36 1.85 9.51
C PRO A 16 18.18 2.81 9.61
N SER A 17 18.44 4.08 9.37
CA SER A 17 17.43 5.07 9.09
C SER A 17 16.50 4.41 8.09
N CYS A 18 15.37 3.88 8.56
CA CYS A 18 14.25 3.60 7.70
C CYS A 18 13.94 5.00 7.17
N LEU A 19 14.48 5.29 5.99
CA LEU A 19 13.81 6.11 5.02
C LEU A 19 12.45 5.44 4.87
N ALA A 20 11.54 5.77 5.78
CA ALA A 20 10.15 5.81 5.46
C ALA A 20 10.13 6.68 4.22
N GLU A 21 9.97 6.03 3.08
CA GLU A 21 9.55 6.66 1.85
C GLU A 21 8.40 7.56 2.29
N SER A 22 8.69 8.86 2.37
CA SER A 22 7.75 9.82 2.90
C SER A 22 6.52 9.67 2.03
N SER A 23 5.43 9.14 2.59
CA SER A 23 4.13 9.17 1.91
C SER A 23 3.98 10.58 1.34
N PRO A 24 3.68 10.73 0.04
CA PRO A 24 3.62 12.04 -0.57
C PRO A 24 2.74 12.94 0.29
N SER A 25 3.27 14.12 0.62
CA SER A 25 2.54 15.14 1.35
C SER A 25 1.21 15.42 0.65
N ALA A 26 0.22 15.92 1.41
CA ALA A 26 -1.05 16.36 0.85
C ALA A 26 -0.82 17.16 -0.45
N PRO A 27 -1.63 16.93 -1.50
CA PRO A 27 -1.36 17.42 -2.83
C PRO A 27 -1.09 18.93 -2.81
N LYS A 28 -0.10 19.36 -3.60
CA LYS A 28 0.10 20.78 -3.84
C LYS A 28 -1.22 21.33 -4.40
N PRO A 29 -1.64 22.57 -4.06
CA PRO A 29 -2.91 23.15 -4.51
C PRO A 29 -3.16 23.13 -6.04
N ASN A 30 -2.11 22.87 -6.83
CA ASN A 30 -2.10 22.92 -8.28
C ASN A 30 -2.08 21.53 -8.97
N SER A 31 -2.09 20.43 -8.21
CA SER A 31 -2.20 19.09 -8.79
C SER A 31 -3.57 18.91 -9.45
N PRO A 32 -3.68 18.13 -10.54
CA PRO A 32 -4.96 17.93 -11.21
C PRO A 32 -5.97 17.23 -10.27
N THR A 33 -7.26 17.26 -10.59
CA THR A 33 -8.27 16.45 -9.88
C THR A 33 -8.82 15.38 -10.81
N TYR A 34 -9.56 14.40 -10.29
CA TYR A 34 -10.30 13.47 -11.18
C TYR A 34 -11.23 14.21 -12.14
N THR A 35 -11.82 15.32 -11.71
CA THR A 35 -12.65 16.17 -12.57
C THR A 35 -11.81 16.81 -13.68
N THR A 36 -10.60 17.28 -13.35
CA THR A 36 -9.64 17.82 -14.33
C THR A 36 -9.21 16.75 -15.34
N LEU A 37 -8.97 15.52 -14.87
CA LEU A 37 -8.51 14.41 -15.71
C LEU A 37 -9.64 13.72 -16.49
N ALA A 38 -10.90 14.04 -16.22
CA ALA A 38 -12.06 13.37 -16.83
C ALA A 38 -12.01 13.35 -18.38
N ASN A 39 -11.48 14.42 -18.98
CA ASN A 39 -11.34 14.57 -20.44
C ASN A 39 -10.26 13.69 -21.08
N TYR A 40 -9.43 13.03 -20.26
CA TYR A 40 -8.31 12.19 -20.67
C TYR A 40 -8.54 10.71 -20.29
N THR A 41 -9.75 10.38 -19.85
CA THR A 41 -10.14 9.01 -19.48
C THR A 41 -10.52 8.15 -20.70
N GLY A 42 -10.62 6.85 -20.49
CA GLY A 42 -11.09 5.85 -21.47
C GLY A 42 -10.03 5.39 -22.47
N GLN A 43 -8.76 5.76 -22.30
CA GLN A 43 -7.67 5.45 -23.23
C GLN A 43 -7.08 4.04 -23.03
N PHE A 44 -7.22 3.46 -21.84
CA PHE A 44 -6.78 2.10 -21.52
C PHE A 44 -7.93 1.09 -21.53
N ALA A 45 -7.68 -0.07 -22.11
CA ALA A 45 -8.41 -1.29 -21.84
C ALA A 45 -7.80 -1.93 -20.59
N ILE A 46 -8.56 -1.97 -19.51
CA ILE A 46 -8.15 -2.55 -18.22
C ILE A 46 -8.86 -3.89 -18.07
N ARG A 47 -8.08 -4.94 -17.82
CA ARG A 47 -8.58 -6.29 -17.50
C ARG A 47 -8.05 -6.70 -16.14
N ALA A 48 -8.86 -7.46 -15.42
CA ALA A 48 -8.50 -7.99 -14.12
C ALA A 48 -8.49 -9.50 -14.17
N TYR A 49 -7.56 -10.07 -13.42
CA TYR A 49 -7.45 -11.49 -13.20
C TYR A 49 -7.25 -11.74 -11.71
N ARG A 50 -7.67 -12.91 -11.26
CA ARG A 50 -7.50 -13.38 -9.90
C ARG A 50 -7.00 -14.82 -9.93
N ARG A 51 -6.26 -15.19 -8.90
CA ARG A 51 -6.01 -16.59 -8.53
C ARG A 51 -5.94 -16.69 -7.02
N ASP A 52 -6.33 -17.82 -6.45
CA ASP A 52 -6.38 -18.02 -5.00
C ASP A 52 -5.07 -18.61 -4.45
N SER A 53 -4.26 -19.24 -5.33
CA SER A 53 -2.89 -19.66 -5.06
C SER A 53 -1.96 -19.33 -6.23
N ALA A 54 -0.67 -19.19 -5.97
CA ALA A 54 0.36 -19.02 -7.00
C ALA A 54 0.49 -20.23 -7.95
N ALA A 55 0.05 -21.42 -7.51
CA ALA A 55 0.01 -22.63 -8.33
C ALA A 55 -1.19 -22.65 -9.32
N ASP A 56 -2.21 -21.84 -9.06
CA ASP A 56 -3.39 -21.77 -9.91
C ASP A 56 -3.12 -20.92 -11.17
N GLY A 57 -3.82 -21.27 -12.25
CA GLY A 57 -3.89 -20.43 -13.45
C GLY A 57 -4.65 -19.13 -13.19
N TRP A 58 -4.28 -18.06 -13.90
CA TRP A 58 -5.00 -16.79 -13.84
C TRP A 58 -6.42 -16.94 -14.37
N GLN A 59 -7.41 -16.56 -13.56
CA GLN A 59 -8.82 -16.54 -13.94
C GLN A 59 -9.25 -15.11 -14.22
N SER A 60 -9.97 -14.90 -15.33
CA SER A 60 -10.52 -13.58 -15.66
C SER A 60 -11.52 -13.15 -14.58
N HIS A 61 -11.35 -11.93 -14.07
CA HIS A 61 -12.22 -11.34 -13.05
C HIS A 61 -13.04 -10.19 -13.64
N ALA A 62 -14.36 -10.29 -13.55
CA ALA A 62 -15.29 -9.31 -14.12
C ALA A 62 -16.50 -9.10 -13.21
N CYS A 63 -16.26 -8.63 -11.98
CA CYS A 63 -17.34 -8.23 -11.08
C CYS A 63 -17.72 -6.76 -11.33
N ASN A 64 -18.90 -6.53 -11.90
CA ASN A 64 -19.43 -5.19 -12.17
C ASN A 64 -20.36 -4.69 -11.04
N ILE A 65 -20.50 -5.45 -9.96
CA ILE A 65 -21.35 -5.13 -8.81
C ILE A 65 -20.47 -4.49 -7.73
N SER A 66 -20.79 -3.25 -7.36
CA SER A 66 -20.12 -2.53 -6.27
C SER A 66 -20.87 -2.71 -4.95
N ALA A 67 -20.93 -3.95 -4.45
CA ALA A 67 -21.58 -4.29 -3.18
C ALA A 67 -20.75 -5.32 -2.41
N TYR A 68 -20.77 -5.23 -1.08
CA TYR A 68 -20.23 -6.28 -0.21
C TYR A 68 -21.07 -7.56 -0.34
N GLY A 69 -20.42 -8.72 -0.32
CA GLY A 69 -21.09 -10.01 -0.50
C GLY A 69 -21.56 -10.26 -1.94
N ALA A 70 -21.13 -9.46 -2.93
CA ALA A 70 -21.53 -9.68 -4.31
C ALA A 70 -21.07 -11.08 -4.77
N PRO A 71 -21.92 -11.91 -5.39
CA PRO A 71 -21.56 -13.30 -5.74
C PRO A 71 -20.29 -13.42 -6.59
N CYS A 72 -20.04 -12.45 -7.47
CA CYS A 72 -18.82 -12.41 -8.31
C CYS A 72 -17.53 -12.05 -7.55
N ASN A 73 -17.63 -11.59 -6.30
CA ASN A 73 -16.50 -11.27 -5.44
C ASN A 73 -16.27 -12.33 -4.36
N GLN A 74 -17.02 -13.44 -4.37
CA GLN A 74 -16.90 -14.49 -3.37
C GLN A 74 -16.01 -15.64 -3.85
N PRO A 75 -15.12 -16.19 -3.00
CA PRO A 75 -14.82 -15.72 -1.63
C PRO A 75 -14.06 -14.38 -1.66
N PRO A 76 -14.19 -13.49 -0.66
CA PRO A 76 -13.47 -12.22 -0.63
C PRO A 76 -11.96 -12.47 -0.52
N LEU A 77 -11.16 -11.54 -1.02
CA LEU A 77 -9.71 -11.58 -0.92
C LEU A 77 -9.27 -11.30 0.52
N GLU A 78 -8.74 -12.31 1.18
CA GLU A 78 -8.25 -12.19 2.56
C GLU A 78 -6.80 -11.68 2.58
N GLY A 79 -6.49 -10.74 3.48
CA GLY A 79 -5.10 -10.31 3.68
C GLY A 79 -4.20 -11.42 4.22
N ASN A 80 -2.90 -11.42 3.87
CA ASN A 80 -1.97 -12.50 4.22
C ASN A 80 -2.40 -13.89 3.71
N SER A 81 -3.11 -13.93 2.59
CA SER A 81 -3.43 -15.18 1.87
C SER A 81 -2.53 -15.32 0.64
N ASP A 82 -2.50 -16.53 0.06
CA ASP A 82 -1.79 -16.79 -1.21
C ASP A 82 -2.53 -16.23 -2.44
N SER A 83 -3.66 -15.53 -2.22
CA SER A 83 -4.44 -14.94 -3.29
C SER A 83 -3.67 -13.82 -3.98
N GLN A 84 -3.88 -13.68 -5.28
CA GLN A 84 -3.24 -12.66 -6.09
C GLN A 84 -4.24 -12.03 -7.04
N VAL A 85 -4.05 -10.74 -7.27
CA VAL A 85 -4.80 -9.96 -8.26
C VAL A 85 -3.83 -9.49 -9.32
N LYS A 86 -4.18 -9.67 -10.59
CA LYS A 86 -3.41 -9.12 -11.70
C LYS A 86 -4.26 -8.14 -12.48
N ILE A 87 -3.71 -6.96 -12.73
CA ILE A 87 -4.31 -5.94 -13.57
C ILE A 87 -3.48 -5.84 -14.84
N GLU A 88 -4.08 -6.17 -15.97
CA GLU A 88 -3.50 -5.96 -17.28
C GLU A 88 -4.07 -4.68 -17.91
N PHE A 89 -3.21 -3.91 -18.56
CA PHE A 89 -3.61 -2.68 -19.24
C PHE A 89 -3.01 -2.60 -20.64
N ASN A 90 -3.78 -2.04 -21.58
CA ASN A 90 -3.36 -1.80 -22.95
C ASN A 90 -4.02 -0.53 -23.49
N VAL A 91 -3.29 0.36 -24.15
CA VAL A 91 -3.88 1.54 -24.82
C VAL A 91 -4.81 1.06 -25.94
N LYS A 92 -6.07 1.52 -25.95
CA LYS A 92 -7.11 1.05 -26.88
C LYS A 92 -6.84 1.43 -28.34
N ASN A 93 -6.26 2.61 -28.56
CA ASN A 93 -5.98 3.13 -29.89
C ASN A 93 -4.52 3.58 -29.95
N THR A 94 -3.65 2.71 -30.44
CA THR A 94 -2.22 3.00 -30.61
C THR A 94 -1.93 3.86 -31.85
N SER A 95 -2.92 4.05 -32.73
CA SER A 95 -2.79 4.86 -33.95
C SER A 95 -3.03 6.35 -33.70
N ALA A 96 -3.58 6.73 -32.55
CA ALA A 96 -3.77 8.12 -32.14
C ALA A 96 -2.77 8.50 -31.04
N PRO A 97 -2.32 9.77 -30.97
CA PRO A 97 -1.47 10.24 -29.87
C PRO A 97 -2.15 10.03 -28.52
N PHE A 98 -1.38 9.54 -27.55
CA PHE A 98 -1.83 9.43 -26.17
C PHE A 98 -2.15 10.82 -25.61
N ARG A 99 -3.38 11.03 -25.14
CA ARG A 99 -3.85 12.33 -24.68
C ARG A 99 -3.51 12.52 -23.21
N THR A 100 -2.84 13.61 -22.89
CA THR A 100 -2.43 13.95 -21.52
C THR A 100 -2.93 15.34 -21.13
N TRP A 101 -3.21 15.52 -19.84
CA TRP A 101 -3.44 16.85 -19.30
C TRP A 101 -2.23 17.74 -19.56
N LYS A 102 -2.47 19.00 -19.96
CA LYS A 102 -1.43 20.01 -20.28
C LYS A 102 -0.32 19.52 -21.24
N ASN A 103 -0.61 18.55 -22.11
CA ASN A 103 0.38 17.94 -23.00
C ASN A 103 1.63 17.42 -22.27
N GLY A 104 1.47 16.96 -21.01
CA GLY A 104 2.56 16.35 -20.27
C GLY A 104 3.15 15.15 -21.01
N THR A 105 4.47 14.96 -20.90
CA THR A 105 5.17 13.83 -21.51
C THR A 105 5.11 12.63 -20.57
N PRO A 106 4.49 11.48 -20.96
CA PRO A 106 4.40 10.30 -20.11
C PRO A 106 5.76 9.78 -19.65
N GLN A 107 5.87 9.43 -18.37
CA GLN A 107 7.09 8.91 -17.75
C GLN A 107 6.86 7.54 -17.13
N GLU A 108 5.76 7.38 -16.38
CA GLU A 108 5.47 6.19 -15.60
C GLU A 108 3.98 5.82 -15.69
N VAL A 109 3.68 4.53 -15.64
CA VAL A 109 2.33 3.99 -15.43
C VAL A 109 2.22 3.51 -14.00
N VAL A 110 1.23 4.01 -13.27
CA VAL A 110 0.92 3.59 -11.90
C VAL A 110 -0.38 2.80 -11.93
N VAL A 111 -0.30 1.52 -11.60
CA VAL A 111 -1.46 0.63 -11.50
C VAL A 111 -1.85 0.51 -10.03
N ARG A 112 -3.12 0.75 -9.73
CA ARG A 112 -3.60 0.87 -8.34
C ARG A 112 -5.00 0.32 -8.13
N LEU A 113 -5.30 0.01 -6.88
CA LEU A 113 -6.63 -0.35 -6.39
C LEU A 113 -7.14 0.74 -5.43
N ASP A 114 -8.30 1.30 -5.75
CA ASP A 114 -8.92 2.41 -5.02
C ASP A 114 -10.29 2.00 -4.45
N TYR A 115 -10.78 2.72 -3.45
CA TYR A 115 -12.04 2.42 -2.77
C TYR A 115 -13.25 2.70 -3.65
N ALA A 116 -14.08 1.70 -3.87
CA ALA A 116 -15.41 1.89 -4.42
C ALA A 116 -16.28 2.73 -3.48
N THR A 117 -17.29 3.42 -4.02
CA THR A 117 -18.23 4.26 -3.26
C THR A 117 -18.91 3.51 -2.11
N VAL A 118 -19.19 2.22 -2.27
CA VAL A 118 -19.80 1.41 -1.20
C VAL A 118 -18.88 1.24 0.02
N SER A 119 -17.57 1.44 -0.14
CA SER A 119 -16.55 1.30 0.91
C SER A 119 -16.39 2.54 1.80
N GLN A 120 -17.30 3.50 1.67
CA GLN A 120 -17.37 4.73 2.48
C GLN A 120 -17.64 4.49 3.97
N VAL A 121 -18.23 3.34 4.32
CA VAL A 121 -18.79 3.09 5.66
C VAL A 121 -17.73 2.67 6.69
N ASP A 122 -16.54 2.22 6.27
CA ASP A 122 -15.50 1.76 7.21
C ASP A 122 -14.45 2.84 7.56
N ARG A 123 -14.13 2.88 8.85
CA ARG A 123 -13.47 3.93 9.63
C ARG A 123 -12.29 4.58 8.92
N GLY A 124 -12.53 5.77 8.34
CA GLY A 124 -11.57 6.60 7.62
C GLY A 124 -10.23 6.86 8.31
N TRP A 125 -10.18 6.80 9.63
CA TRP A 125 -9.02 7.11 10.47
C TRP A 125 -8.02 5.96 10.68
N ARG A 126 -8.35 4.71 10.30
CA ARG A 126 -7.39 3.57 10.27
C ARG A 126 -6.65 3.44 8.94
N LYS A 127 -6.88 4.37 8.01
CA LYS A 127 -6.34 4.36 6.65
C LYS A 127 -4.98 5.05 6.67
N LYS A 128 -3.89 4.29 6.64
CA LYS A 128 -2.60 4.84 6.21
C LYS A 128 -2.80 5.40 4.80
N ASN A 129 -2.33 6.63 4.55
CA ASN A 129 -2.53 7.44 3.33
C ASN A 129 -3.88 8.17 3.15
N GLN A 130 -4.36 8.84 4.21
CA GLN A 130 -5.45 9.85 4.20
C GLN A 130 -6.85 9.33 3.86
N ALA A 131 -7.85 9.96 4.48
CA ALA A 131 -9.23 9.48 4.47
C ALA A 131 -9.98 9.88 3.19
N TYR A 132 -10.79 8.95 2.69
CA TYR A 132 -11.96 9.26 1.87
C TYR A 132 -12.79 10.41 2.52
N PRO A 133 -13.29 11.42 1.78
CA PRO A 133 -13.23 11.61 0.33
C PRO A 133 -12.01 12.45 -0.07
N GLY A 134 -10.80 11.91 0.07
CA GLY A 134 -9.65 12.41 -0.67
C GLY A 134 -9.86 12.12 -2.16
N HIS A 135 -10.53 13.03 -2.87
CA HIS A 135 -10.76 12.91 -4.31
C HIS A 135 -9.42 12.80 -5.05
N GLY A 136 -9.25 11.81 -5.94
CA GLY A 136 -8.24 11.88 -7.02
C GLY A 136 -6.96 11.06 -6.86
N TRP A 137 -6.51 10.86 -5.62
CA TRP A 137 -5.06 10.69 -5.38
C TRP A 137 -4.73 9.64 -4.32
N HIS A 138 -5.73 9.02 -3.71
CA HIS A 138 -5.59 8.19 -2.51
C HIS A 138 -6.04 6.75 -2.75
N ALA A 139 -5.58 6.15 -3.85
CA ALA A 139 -5.70 4.71 -4.01
C ALA A 139 -4.96 4.04 -2.85
N LYS A 140 -5.64 3.10 -2.20
CA LYS A 140 -5.07 2.50 -0.99
C LYS A 140 -3.88 1.59 -1.31
N TRP A 141 -3.89 0.94 -2.47
CA TRP A 141 -2.77 0.08 -2.89
C TRP A 141 -2.27 0.49 -4.26
N THR A 142 -1.00 0.86 -4.32
CA THR A 142 -0.25 0.89 -5.57
C THR A 142 0.30 -0.51 -5.80
N LEU A 143 -0.13 -1.14 -6.89
CA LEU A 143 0.29 -2.49 -7.26
C LEU A 143 1.67 -2.47 -7.90
N ALA A 144 1.87 -1.52 -8.81
CA ALA A 144 3.15 -1.29 -9.46
C ALA A 144 3.26 0.15 -9.95
N THR A 145 4.48 0.66 -9.96
CA THR A 145 4.88 1.82 -10.75
C THR A 145 5.88 1.32 -11.79
N LEU A 146 5.50 1.42 -13.06
CA LEU A 146 6.25 0.90 -14.19
C LEU A 146 6.73 2.07 -15.06
N PRO A 147 7.86 1.94 -15.78
CA PRO A 147 8.20 2.87 -16.85
C PRO A 147 7.04 2.99 -17.85
N TRP A 148 6.88 4.16 -18.46
CA TRP A 148 5.82 4.39 -19.43
C TRP A 148 5.86 3.36 -20.57
N SER A 149 4.71 2.71 -20.78
CA SER A 149 4.49 1.76 -21.85
C SER A 149 3.02 1.81 -22.25
N SER A 150 2.72 1.51 -23.52
CA SER A 150 1.35 1.38 -24.02
C SER A 150 0.64 0.14 -23.48
N SER A 151 1.37 -0.79 -22.87
CA SER A 151 0.83 -2.01 -22.28
C SER A 151 1.68 -2.52 -21.14
N GLY A 152 1.08 -3.32 -20.26
CA GLY A 152 1.77 -3.97 -19.17
C GLY A 152 0.82 -4.69 -18.23
N GLU A 153 1.39 -5.25 -17.17
CA GLU A 153 0.66 -5.90 -16.12
C GLU A 153 1.25 -5.56 -14.75
N ALA A 154 0.39 -5.55 -13.73
CA ALA A 154 0.78 -5.37 -12.34
C ALA A 154 0.11 -6.46 -11.50
N VAL A 155 0.88 -7.09 -10.62
CA VAL A 155 0.40 -8.16 -9.74
C VAL A 155 0.42 -7.66 -8.30
N TRP A 156 -0.72 -7.74 -7.64
CA TRP A 156 -0.83 -7.63 -6.20
C TRP A 156 -0.71 -9.01 -5.57
N ASN A 157 0.31 -9.22 -4.74
CA ASN A 157 0.44 -10.41 -3.93
C ASN A 157 -0.13 -10.15 -2.53
N LEU A 158 -1.17 -10.88 -2.10
CA LEU A 158 -1.77 -10.64 -0.80
C LEU A 158 -0.99 -11.27 0.36
N SER A 159 -0.02 -12.15 0.10
CA SER A 159 0.81 -12.76 1.14
C SER A 159 1.65 -11.71 1.88
N ASP A 160 2.03 -10.66 1.16
CA ASP A 160 2.89 -9.56 1.64
C ASP A 160 2.10 -8.25 1.80
N ALA A 161 0.78 -8.30 1.60
CA ALA A 161 -0.08 -7.13 1.67
C ALA A 161 -0.37 -6.77 3.13
N ASP A 162 0.32 -5.76 3.62
CA ASP A 162 0.03 -5.16 4.92
C ASP A 162 -1.31 -4.39 4.89
N GLU A 163 -1.96 -4.29 6.06
CA GLU A 163 -3.11 -3.39 6.29
C GLU A 163 -4.29 -3.59 5.33
N VAL A 164 -4.49 -4.82 4.83
CA VAL A 164 -5.72 -5.17 4.08
C VAL A 164 -6.94 -4.90 4.97
N THR A 165 -7.88 -4.09 4.47
CA THR A 165 -9.11 -3.73 5.21
C THR A 165 -10.29 -4.38 4.52
N SER A 166 -11.36 -4.60 5.25
CA SER A 166 -12.64 -4.96 4.64
C SER A 166 -13.12 -3.83 3.73
N ALA A 167 -13.17 -4.09 2.43
CA ALA A 167 -13.44 -3.06 1.42
C ALA A 167 -13.82 -3.66 0.07
N VAL A 168 -14.66 -2.94 -0.68
CA VAL A 168 -14.81 -3.11 -2.12
C VAL A 168 -13.90 -2.10 -2.84
N LEU A 169 -13.08 -2.60 -3.74
CA LEU A 169 -12.04 -1.86 -4.46
C LEU A 169 -12.28 -1.88 -5.96
N TYR A 170 -11.81 -0.89 -6.71
CA TYR A 170 -11.80 -0.92 -8.17
C TYR A 170 -10.39 -0.71 -8.72
N ALA A 171 -10.15 -1.25 -9.92
CA ALA A 171 -8.90 -1.05 -10.64
C ALA A 171 -8.81 0.33 -11.29
N GLU A 172 -7.62 0.91 -11.20
CA GLU A 172 -7.27 2.18 -11.83
C GLU A 172 -5.85 2.13 -12.41
N VAL A 173 -5.68 2.74 -13.58
CA VAL A 173 -4.40 2.90 -14.27
C VAL A 173 -4.17 4.38 -14.52
N CYS A 174 -3.15 4.94 -13.88
CA CYS A 174 -2.76 6.34 -14.00
C CYS A 174 -1.42 6.48 -14.69
N VAL A 175 -1.17 7.65 -15.25
CA VAL A 175 0.08 8.01 -15.91
C VAL A 175 0.64 9.24 -15.22
N ILE A 176 1.90 9.14 -14.79
CA ILE A 176 2.68 10.28 -14.34
C ILE A 176 3.39 10.86 -15.55
N CYS A 177 3.25 12.16 -15.76
CA CYS A 177 3.96 12.88 -16.79
C CYS A 177 4.95 13.87 -16.18
N SER A 178 5.97 14.22 -16.97
CA SER A 178 6.74 15.46 -16.78
C SER A 178 6.12 16.59 -17.58
N PHE A 179 6.11 17.79 -17.01
CA PHE A 179 5.61 19.01 -17.64
C PHE A 179 6.75 19.99 -17.95
N GLU A 180 6.48 20.99 -18.79
CA GLU A 180 7.47 22.00 -19.20
C GLU A 180 8.01 22.83 -18.02
N ASP A 181 7.22 22.99 -16.96
CA ASP A 181 7.64 23.65 -15.72
C ASP A 181 8.56 22.79 -14.84
N GLY A 182 8.96 21.61 -15.32
CA GLY A 182 9.82 20.65 -14.62
C GLY A 182 9.10 19.82 -13.56
N THR A 183 7.80 20.03 -13.34
CA THR A 183 7.03 19.24 -12.38
C THR A 183 6.72 17.84 -12.93
N LYS A 184 6.53 16.89 -12.00
CA LYS A 184 6.01 15.56 -12.29
C LYS A 184 4.70 15.38 -11.54
N ASP A 185 3.65 14.99 -12.26
CA ASP A 185 2.32 14.81 -11.69
C ASP A 185 1.47 13.86 -12.55
N TYR A 186 0.32 13.38 -12.05
CA TYR A 186 -0.58 12.59 -12.89
C TYR A 186 -1.14 13.45 -14.02
N CYS A 187 -1.12 12.91 -15.23
CA CYS A 187 -1.63 13.57 -16.43
C CYS A 187 -2.80 12.81 -17.07
N MET A 188 -3.08 11.60 -16.61
CA MET A 188 -4.15 10.75 -17.09
C MET A 188 -4.46 9.67 -16.04
N CYS A 189 -5.74 9.35 -15.83
CA CYS A 189 -6.17 8.22 -15.01
C CYS A 189 -7.42 7.54 -15.55
N ASP A 190 -7.35 6.25 -15.85
CA ASP A 190 -8.49 5.41 -16.25
C ASP A 190 -8.98 4.56 -15.09
N ARG A 191 -10.29 4.64 -14.82
CA ARG A 191 -10.93 4.00 -13.64
C ARG A 191 -12.01 3.03 -14.07
N ARG A 192 -12.12 1.91 -13.36
CA ARG A 192 -13.18 0.89 -13.53
C ARG A 192 -14.17 0.93 -12.35
N ASN A 193 -14.67 2.12 -12.03
CA ASN A 193 -15.38 2.40 -10.78
C ASN A 193 -16.93 2.47 -10.88
N SER A 194 -17.51 2.40 -12.08
CA SER A 194 -18.96 2.55 -12.25
C SER A 194 -19.49 1.95 -13.57
N GLY A 195 -20.79 1.67 -13.58
CA GLY A 195 -21.52 1.20 -14.76
C GLY A 195 -21.09 -0.20 -15.24
N PRO A 196 -21.39 -0.54 -16.52
CA PRO A 196 -21.03 -1.83 -17.12
C PRO A 196 -19.52 -2.09 -17.19
N ALA A 197 -18.72 -1.03 -17.06
CA ALA A 197 -17.27 -1.05 -17.05
C ALA A 197 -16.70 -1.21 -15.63
N ALA A 198 -17.51 -1.38 -14.58
CA ALA A 198 -16.99 -1.62 -13.25
C ALA A 198 -16.21 -2.95 -13.19
N ILE A 199 -15.06 -2.92 -12.51
CA ILE A 199 -14.30 -4.12 -12.15
C ILE A 199 -13.94 -3.93 -10.68
N THR A 200 -14.69 -4.61 -9.82
CA THR A 200 -14.53 -4.52 -8.37
C THR A 200 -13.92 -5.77 -7.77
N PHE A 201 -13.25 -5.62 -6.63
CA PHE A 201 -12.77 -6.71 -5.80
C PHE A 201 -13.27 -6.49 -4.37
N GLU A 202 -13.73 -7.54 -3.72
CA GLU A 202 -13.99 -7.49 -2.28
C GLU A 202 -12.77 -8.02 -1.54
N THR A 203 -12.36 -7.28 -0.51
CA THR A 203 -11.28 -7.64 0.40
C THR A 203 -11.85 -7.75 1.80
N VAL A 204 -11.27 -8.61 2.62
CA VAL A 204 -11.59 -8.75 4.05
C VAL A 204 -10.32 -8.65 4.87
N ALA A 205 -10.41 -7.96 6.01
CA ALA A 205 -9.31 -7.92 6.97
C ALA A 205 -9.10 -9.32 7.57
N ALA A 206 -7.91 -9.88 7.37
CA ALA A 206 -7.46 -11.05 8.11
C ALA A 206 -7.04 -10.66 9.52
N GLY A 207 -7.12 -11.59 10.48
CA GLY A 207 -6.91 -11.37 11.91
C GLY A 207 -5.83 -10.34 12.26
N SER A 208 -6.14 -9.49 13.26
CA SER A 208 -5.55 -8.18 13.62
C SER A 208 -4.02 -8.01 13.74
N ILE A 209 -3.20 -9.02 13.47
CA ILE A 209 -1.75 -8.98 13.64
C ILE A 209 -1.07 -9.27 12.29
N THR A 210 -0.65 -8.20 11.60
CA THR A 210 0.14 -8.28 10.36
C THR A 210 1.46 -9.02 10.61
N PRO A 211 2.11 -9.63 9.59
CA PRO A 211 3.42 -10.29 9.74
C PRO A 211 4.47 -9.36 10.37
N ARG A 212 4.46 -8.07 10.02
CA ARG A 212 5.32 -7.05 10.63
C ARG A 212 4.98 -6.79 12.10
N MET A 213 3.71 -6.75 12.47
CA MET A 213 3.29 -6.67 13.87
C MET A 213 3.62 -7.95 14.65
N ARG A 214 3.58 -9.13 14.01
CA ARG A 214 4.07 -10.39 14.62
C ARG A 214 5.57 -10.31 14.86
N GLY A 215 6.34 -9.86 13.88
CA GLY A 215 7.78 -9.63 14.02
C GLY A 215 8.11 -8.64 15.13
N ALA A 216 7.39 -7.52 15.20
CA ALA A 216 7.53 -6.54 16.28
C ALA A 216 7.13 -7.11 17.64
N ALA A 217 6.05 -7.90 17.73
CA ALA A 217 5.63 -8.55 18.96
C ALA A 217 6.65 -9.60 19.43
N ILE A 218 7.25 -10.36 18.51
CA ILE A 218 8.34 -11.31 18.81
C ILE A 218 9.60 -10.56 19.27
N ALA A 219 9.97 -9.47 18.59
CA ALA A 219 11.10 -8.66 19.02
C ALA A 219 10.86 -8.08 20.42
N LEU A 220 9.68 -7.51 20.68
CA LEU A 220 9.31 -6.97 22.00
C LEU A 220 9.25 -8.07 23.06
N SER A 221 8.81 -9.28 22.75
CA SER A 221 8.75 -10.38 23.72
C SER A 221 10.13 -10.95 24.07
N ILE A 222 11.13 -10.81 23.20
CA ILE A 222 12.52 -11.22 23.48
C ILE A 222 13.31 -10.09 24.14
N PHE A 223 13.25 -8.87 23.59
CA PHE A 223 14.05 -7.75 24.06
C PHE A 223 13.52 -7.13 25.35
N SER A 224 12.21 -7.12 25.60
CA SER A 224 11.66 -6.51 26.82
C SER A 224 12.08 -7.28 28.09
N PRO A 225 11.97 -8.63 28.17
CA PRO A 225 12.45 -9.36 29.34
C PRO A 225 13.96 -9.22 29.55
N VAL A 226 14.76 -9.25 28.48
CA VAL A 226 16.22 -9.08 28.57
C VAL A 226 16.56 -7.68 29.08
N PHE A 227 15.93 -6.63 28.56
CA PHE A 227 16.10 -5.27 29.04
C PHE A 227 15.71 -5.15 30.52
N LEU A 228 14.56 -5.68 30.92
CA LEU A 228 14.10 -5.63 32.31
C LEU A 228 15.03 -6.39 33.26
N ILE A 229 15.55 -7.55 32.87
CA ILE A 229 16.50 -8.33 33.67
C ILE A 229 17.83 -7.57 33.80
N VAL A 230 18.40 -7.08 32.70
CA VAL A 230 19.65 -6.31 32.72
C VAL A 230 19.49 -5.03 33.54
N PHE A 231 18.36 -4.34 33.38
CA PHE A 231 18.04 -3.16 34.18
C PHE A 231 17.90 -3.49 35.65
N ALA A 232 17.16 -4.54 36.03
CA ALA A 232 16.99 -4.94 37.42
C ALA A 232 18.32 -5.35 38.07
N ILE A 233 19.20 -6.06 37.34
CA ILE A 233 20.56 -6.38 37.81
C ILE A 233 21.38 -5.10 37.98
N GLY A 234 21.37 -4.21 36.99
CA GLY A 234 22.08 -2.93 37.03
C GLY A 234 21.60 -2.02 38.17
N ASP A 235 20.29 -1.90 38.36
CA ASP A 235 19.65 -1.13 39.42
C ASP A 235 20.00 -1.69 40.80
N ASN A 236 19.94 -3.01 40.99
CA ASN A 236 20.30 -3.64 42.26
C ASN A 236 21.79 -3.43 42.61
N LEU A 237 22.69 -3.56 41.63
CA LEU A 237 24.12 -3.31 41.81
C LEU A 237 24.42 -1.83 42.10
N TYR A 238 23.75 -0.91 41.40
CA TYR A 238 23.89 0.52 41.60
C TYR A 238 23.33 0.96 42.96
N TYR A 239 22.14 0.48 43.32
CA TYR A 239 21.50 0.75 44.61
C TYR A 239 22.34 0.26 45.78
N LYS A 240 22.89 -0.97 45.71
CA LYS A 240 23.81 -1.49 46.73
C LYS A 240 25.07 -0.61 46.92
N ARG A 241 25.53 0.07 45.88
CA ARG A 241 26.73 0.93 45.93
C ARG A 241 26.44 2.37 46.33
N THR A 242 25.27 2.89 45.98
CA THR A 242 24.99 4.34 46.06
C THR A 242 23.83 4.69 46.98
N GLY A 243 23.04 3.69 47.41
CA GLY A 243 21.79 3.90 48.14
C GLY A 243 20.70 4.57 47.30
N ARG A 244 20.85 4.65 45.97
CA ARG A 244 19.94 5.33 45.06
C ARG A 244 19.54 4.41 43.91
N ALA A 245 18.31 4.54 43.42
CA ALA A 245 17.85 3.82 42.23
C ALA A 245 18.45 4.41 40.96
N LEU A 246 18.74 3.54 40.00
CA LEU A 246 19.27 3.87 38.68
C LEU A 246 18.14 4.45 37.82
N ARG A 247 18.26 5.74 37.47
CA ARG A 247 17.27 6.46 36.66
C ARG A 247 17.75 6.57 35.22
N PHE A 248 16.91 6.17 34.26
CA PHE A 248 17.14 6.51 32.86
C PHE A 248 16.63 7.93 32.60
N GLY A 249 17.53 8.81 32.16
CA GLY A 249 17.18 10.15 31.69
C GLY A 249 16.77 11.11 32.80
N GLY A 250 17.75 11.82 33.36
CA GLY A 250 17.51 13.16 33.87
C GLY A 250 17.56 14.13 32.70
N CYS A 251 16.39 14.62 32.31
CA CYS A 251 16.23 16.07 32.21
C CYS A 251 15.59 16.52 33.53
#